data_AF-A0A818ZP70-F1
#
_entry.id   AF-A0A818ZP70-F1
#
_cell.length_a   1.000
_cell.length_b   1.000
_cell.length_c   1.000
_cell.angle_alpha   90.00
_cell.angle_beta   90.00
_cell.angle_gamma   90.00
#
_symmetry.space_group_name_H-M   'P 1'
#
loop_
_entity.id
_entity.type
_entity.pdbx_description
1 polymer ?
#
loop_
_entity_poly.entity_id
_entity_poly.type
_entity_poly.pdbx_seq_one_letter_code
_entity_poly.pdbx_strand_id
1 'polypeptide(L)'
;MAESLSDDDKTDSIESSSFQDNYEDFNKEFMKKLLYNQQNVNWCDFDIMKDGQLSFWECEFLNESENWTKSTCSCPACLKYYICKHIVGLAARYKLCSIPLEAKNIPLGQKRKRGRVAKAKKALIVQ
;
A
#
# COMPACT_ATOMS: atom_id res chain seq x y z
N MET A 1 1.50 -4.90 -57.99
CA MET A 1 1.48 -6.10 -57.13
C MET A 1 2.45 -5.79 -56.00
N ALA A 2 2.04 -5.19 -54.87
CA ALA A 2 1.27 -5.81 -53.79
C ALA A 2 1.82 -7.22 -53.51
N GLU A 3 2.46 -7.52 -52.38
CA GLU A 3 1.87 -7.50 -51.05
C GLU A 3 2.85 -7.14 -49.92
N SER A 4 2.31 -6.37 -48.98
CA SER A 4 2.76 -6.15 -47.61
C SER A 4 2.32 -7.31 -46.71
N LEU A 5 3.21 -7.81 -45.85
CA LEU A 5 2.85 -8.63 -44.69
C LEU A 5 3.14 -7.81 -43.43
N SER A 6 2.10 -7.13 -42.96
CA SER A 6 1.99 -6.60 -41.60
C SER A 6 1.52 -7.74 -40.71
N ASP A 7 2.36 -8.19 -39.79
CA ASP A 7 1.93 -9.10 -38.73
C ASP A 7 1.19 -8.29 -37.67
N ASP A 8 -0.12 -8.51 -37.63
CA ASP A 8 -1.07 -7.98 -36.66
C ASP A 8 -0.77 -8.56 -35.27
N ASP A 9 0.00 -7.83 -34.46
CA ASP A 9 0.13 -8.12 -33.03
C ASP A 9 -1.17 -7.67 -32.34
N LYS A 10 -2.14 -8.58 -32.28
CA LYS A 10 -3.38 -8.44 -31.54
C LYS A 10 -3.05 -8.18 -30.08
N THR A 11 -3.11 -6.91 -29.67
CA THR A 11 -3.28 -6.58 -28.26
C THR A 11 -4.66 -7.09 -27.87
N ASP A 12 -4.69 -8.28 -27.27
CA ASP A 12 -5.85 -8.77 -26.54
C ASP A 12 -6.09 -7.79 -25.38
N SER A 13 -6.91 -6.78 -25.68
CA SER A 13 -7.58 -5.94 -24.73
C SER A 13 -8.41 -6.86 -23.85
N ILE A 14 -7.85 -7.24 -22.71
CA ILE A 14 -8.62 -7.75 -21.58
C ILE A 14 -9.50 -6.57 -21.17
N GLU A 15 -10.72 -6.55 -21.70
CA GLU A 15 -11.82 -5.76 -21.17
C GLU A 15 -11.88 -6.06 -19.68
N SER A 16 -11.45 -5.07 -18.88
CA SER A 16 -11.61 -5.10 -17.44
C SER A 16 -13.10 -5.11 -17.15
N SER A 17 -13.67 -6.31 -17.05
CA SER A 17 -15.04 -6.55 -16.67
C SER A 17 -15.33 -5.70 -15.44
N SER A 18 -16.24 -4.76 -15.62
CA SER A 18 -16.71 -3.77 -14.66
C SER A 18 -16.87 -4.33 -13.25
N PHE A 19 -15.84 -4.20 -12.43
CA PHE A 19 -16.02 -4.17 -11.00
C PHE A 19 -16.52 -2.75 -10.70
N GLN A 20 -17.83 -2.57 -10.70
CA GLN A 20 -18.43 -1.35 -10.17
C GLN A 20 -18.17 -1.36 -8.67
N ASP A 21 -17.01 -0.82 -8.30
CA ASP A 21 -16.73 -0.36 -6.97
C ASP A 21 -17.77 0.72 -6.64
N ASN A 22 -18.84 0.33 -5.95
CA ASN A 22 -19.67 1.26 -5.18
C ASN A 22 -18.86 1.70 -3.96
N TYR A 23 -17.76 2.39 -4.21
CA TYR A 23 -17.05 3.13 -3.19
C TYR A 23 -17.65 4.54 -3.22
N GLU A 24 -18.39 4.93 -2.19
CA GLU A 24 -18.67 6.36 -1.99
C GLU A 24 -17.33 7.07 -2.06
N ASP A 25 -17.16 7.98 -3.03
CA ASP A 25 -15.92 8.71 -3.24
C ASP A 25 -15.40 9.18 -1.89
N PHE A 26 -14.19 8.75 -1.51
CA PHE A 26 -13.45 9.27 -0.35
C PHE A 26 -13.13 10.76 -0.62
N ASN A 27 -14.16 11.59 -0.56
CA ASN A 27 -14.08 12.99 -0.87
C ASN A 27 -13.54 13.72 0.37
N LYS A 28 -12.85 14.84 0.13
CA LYS A 28 -12.32 15.71 1.17
C LYS A 28 -13.38 16.11 2.20
N GLU A 29 -14.62 16.30 1.76
CA GLU A 29 -15.76 16.62 2.63
C GLU A 29 -16.19 15.44 3.52
N PHE A 30 -16.15 14.21 3.01
CA PHE A 30 -16.39 13.01 3.80
C PHE A 30 -15.32 12.85 4.88
N MET A 31 -14.04 13.03 4.52
CA MET A 31 -12.93 12.96 5.47
C MET A 31 -13.03 14.05 6.56
N LYS A 32 -13.37 15.29 6.19
CA LYS A 32 -13.62 16.37 7.16
C LYS A 32 -14.74 16.03 8.13
N LYS A 33 -15.85 15.48 7.64
CA LYS A 33 -16.98 15.06 8.47
C LYS A 33 -16.56 13.95 9.45
N LEU A 34 -15.75 13.01 8.99
CA LEU A 34 -15.19 11.93 9.82
C LEU A 34 -14.27 12.45 10.93
N LEU A 35 -13.38 13.38 10.60
CA LEU A 35 -12.49 14.05 11.56
C LEU A 35 -13.28 14.85 12.60
N TYR A 36 -14.28 15.62 12.15
CA TYR A 36 -15.16 16.38 13.04
C TYR A 36 -15.93 15.45 13.99
N ASN A 37 -16.43 14.32 13.48
CA ASN A 37 -17.11 13.35 14.32
C ASN A 37 -16.16 12.78 15.37
N GLN A 38 -14.94 12.35 15.01
CA GLN A 38 -13.99 11.82 16.00
C GLN A 38 -13.68 12.79 17.16
N GLN A 39 -13.58 14.10 16.88
CA GLN A 39 -13.31 15.11 17.90
C GLN A 39 -14.50 15.35 18.85
N ASN A 40 -15.73 15.06 18.39
CA ASN A 40 -16.97 15.33 19.11
C ASN A 40 -17.73 14.07 19.52
N VAL A 41 -17.18 12.87 19.28
CA VAL A 41 -17.78 11.61 19.71
C VAL A 41 -17.61 11.49 21.23
N ASN A 42 -18.74 11.33 21.92
CA ASN A 42 -18.72 10.86 23.29
C ASN A 42 -18.41 9.36 23.28
N TRP A 43 -17.18 9.01 23.67
CA TRP A 43 -16.71 7.63 23.70
C TRP A 43 -17.30 6.91 24.92
N CYS A 44 -18.54 6.45 24.80
CA CYS A 44 -19.27 5.77 25.88
C CYS A 44 -18.77 4.34 26.15
N ASP A 45 -18.00 3.75 25.22
CA ASP A 45 -17.44 2.41 25.34
C ASP A 45 -16.02 2.38 24.73
N PHE A 46 -15.12 1.68 25.41
CA PHE A 46 -13.73 1.51 24.99
C PHE A 46 -13.63 0.77 23.66
N ASP A 47 -14.47 -0.23 23.41
CA ASP A 47 -14.39 -0.99 22.16
C ASP A 47 -14.86 -0.16 20.95
N ILE A 48 -15.90 0.65 21.12
CA ILE A 48 -16.35 1.60 20.10
C ILE A 48 -15.26 2.64 19.82
N MET A 49 -14.57 3.10 20.87
CA MET A 49 -13.45 4.01 20.75
C MET A 49 -12.28 3.41 20.00
N LYS A 50 -11.87 2.19 20.36
CA LYS A 50 -10.78 1.47 19.72
C LYS A 50 -11.05 1.27 18.23
N ASP A 51 -12.24 0.82 17.87
CA ASP A 51 -12.58 0.54 16.47
C ASP A 51 -12.72 1.84 15.66
N GLY A 52 -13.27 2.90 16.26
CA GLY A 52 -13.42 4.21 15.64
C GLY A 52 -12.11 4.97 15.47
N GLN A 53 -11.24 4.97 16.48
CA GLN A 53 -9.98 5.73 16.46
C GLN A 53 -8.96 5.16 15.47
N LEU A 54 -8.93 3.83 15.31
CA LEU A 54 -7.98 3.14 14.43
C LEU A 54 -8.51 2.95 13.00
N SER A 55 -9.69 3.49 12.70
CA SER A 55 -10.36 3.35 11.40
C SER A 55 -9.66 4.10 10.27
N PHE A 56 -8.98 5.21 10.58
CA PHE A 56 -8.20 5.98 9.62
C PHE A 56 -6.88 6.44 10.20
N TRP A 57 -5.92 6.72 9.31
CA TRP A 57 -4.60 7.18 9.66
C TRP A 57 -4.27 8.46 8.91
N GLU A 58 -3.85 9.47 9.64
CA GLU A 58 -3.32 10.70 9.09
C GLU A 58 -1.81 10.52 8.86
N CYS A 59 -1.31 11.02 7.73
CA CYS A 59 0.09 10.95 7.37
C CYS A 59 0.58 12.33 6.95
N GLU A 60 1.56 12.89 7.66
CA GLU A 60 2.26 14.09 7.24
C GLU A 60 3.49 13.66 6.45
N PHE A 61 3.38 13.73 5.12
CA PHE A 61 4.39 13.21 4.22
C PHE A 61 5.30 14.31 3.67
N LEU A 62 6.61 14.16 3.89
CA LEU A 62 7.63 15.04 3.34
C LEU A 62 8.03 14.54 1.94
N ASN A 63 7.60 15.25 0.90
CA ASN A 63 7.82 14.86 -0.49
C ASN A 63 9.21 15.27 -1.01
N GLU A 64 10.25 14.93 -0.26
CA GLU A 64 11.64 15.22 -0.58
C GLU A 64 12.46 13.93 -0.45
N SER A 65 13.30 13.65 -1.44
CA SER A 65 14.15 12.45 -1.52
C SER A 65 14.97 12.21 -0.24
N GLU A 66 15.47 13.27 0.38
CA GLU A 66 16.34 13.16 1.55
C GLU A 66 15.57 13.11 2.88
N ASN A 67 14.31 13.57 2.89
CA ASN A 67 13.55 13.81 4.13
C ASN A 67 12.30 12.94 4.28
N TRP A 68 11.89 12.15 3.27
CA TRP A 68 10.68 11.33 3.37
C TRP A 68 10.67 10.37 4.57
N THR A 69 11.85 9.96 5.06
CA THR A 69 12.01 9.10 6.25
C THR A 69 11.60 9.79 7.55
N LYS A 70 11.55 11.12 7.58
CA LYS A 70 11.10 11.94 8.71
C LYS A 70 9.60 12.22 8.68
N SER A 71 8.88 11.68 7.69
CA SER A 71 7.42 11.78 7.62
C SER A 71 6.78 11.14 8.85
N THR A 72 5.62 11.64 9.26
CA THR A 72 4.89 11.13 10.43
C THR A 72 3.59 10.46 10.00
N CYS A 73 3.10 9.53 10.81
CA CYS A 73 1.81 8.87 10.60
C CYS A 73 1.18 8.54 11.95
N SER A 74 -0.14 8.71 12.07
CA SER A 74 -0.88 8.42 13.31
C SER A 74 -1.08 6.92 13.57
N CYS A 75 -0.63 6.04 12.68
CA CYS A 75 -0.78 4.60 12.86
C CYS A 75 0.11 4.04 13.99
N PRO A 76 -0.33 2.99 14.71
CA PRO A 76 0.41 2.39 15.83
C PRO A 76 1.83 1.98 15.48
N ALA A 77 2.04 1.50 14.24
CA ALA A 77 3.37 1.11 13.78
C ALA A 77 4.33 2.32 13.73
N CYS A 78 3.86 3.45 13.20
CA CYS A 78 4.67 4.66 13.14
C CYS A 78 4.87 5.27 14.53
N LEU A 79 3.84 5.27 15.38
CA LEU A 79 3.98 5.78 16.76
C LEU A 79 5.00 4.97 17.58
N LYS A 80 5.13 3.67 17.32
CA LYS A 80 6.07 2.80 18.03
C LYS A 80 7.47 2.79 17.44
N TYR A 81 7.59 2.80 16.11
CA TYR A 81 8.86 2.56 15.42
C TYR A 81 9.35 3.75 14.61
N TYR A 82 8.59 4.86 14.58
CA TYR A 82 8.84 6.05 13.75
C TYR A 82 8.89 5.77 12.24
N ILE A 83 8.45 4.59 11.81
CA ILE A 83 8.32 4.21 10.40
C ILE A 83 7.17 3.21 10.24
N CYS A 84 6.43 3.29 9.14
CA CYS A 84 5.32 2.38 8.87
C CYS A 84 5.16 2.08 7.38
N LYS A 85 4.34 1.06 7.09
CA LYS A 85 3.98 0.69 5.71
C LYS A 85 3.35 1.83 4.91
N HIS A 86 2.65 2.77 5.57
CA HIS A 86 2.01 3.90 4.90
C HIS A 86 3.06 4.88 4.37
N ILE A 87 4.03 5.28 5.22
CA ILE A 87 5.13 6.16 4.82
C ILE A 87 5.98 5.52 3.71
N VAL A 88 6.36 4.24 3.88
CA VAL A 88 7.14 3.50 2.87
C VAL A 88 6.37 3.36 1.56
N GLY A 89 5.06 3.09 1.63
CA GLY A 89 4.20 3.00 0.46
C GLY A 89 4.07 4.33 -0.30
N LEU A 90 3.92 5.44 0.43
CA LEU A 90 3.91 6.79 -0.17
C LEU A 90 5.26 7.10 -0.81
N ALA A 91 6.38 6.86 -0.12
CA ALA A 91 7.72 7.07 -0.67
C ALA A 91 7.97 6.26 -1.95
N ALA A 92 7.52 5.00 -1.99
CA ALA A 92 7.58 4.18 -3.20
C ALA A 92 6.71 4.75 -4.33
N ARG A 93 5.50 5.21 -4.02
CA ARG A 93 4.58 5.81 -5.01
C ARG A 93 5.15 7.10 -5.61
N TYR A 94 5.79 7.93 -4.79
CA TYR A 94 6.47 9.16 -5.23
C TYR A 94 7.87 8.91 -5.79
N LYS A 95 8.32 7.65 -5.91
CA LYS A 95 9.65 7.27 -6.41
C LYS A 95 10.81 7.90 -5.62
N LEU A 96 10.59 8.19 -4.33
CA LEU A 96 11.61 8.76 -3.42
C LEU A 96 12.49 7.68 -2.79
N CYS A 97 12.10 6.41 -2.88
CA CYS A 97 12.89 5.28 -2.39
C CYS A 97 12.93 4.14 -3.42
N SER A 98 14.04 3.40 -3.43
CA SER A 98 14.16 2.16 -4.20
C SER A 98 13.76 0.98 -3.33
N ILE A 99 12.72 0.26 -3.75
CA ILE A 99 12.35 -1.00 -3.10
C ILE A 99 13.37 -2.07 -3.54
N PRO A 100 14.01 -2.79 -2.61
CA PRO A 100 14.98 -3.82 -2.92
C PRO A 100 14.35 -4.94 -3.77
N LEU A 101 15.15 -5.54 -4.65
CA LEU A 101 14.66 -6.53 -5.61
C LEU A 101 14.07 -7.77 -4.91
N GLU A 102 14.65 -8.15 -3.77
CA GLU A 102 14.20 -9.23 -2.91
C GLU A 102 12.76 -9.02 -2.44
N ALA A 103 12.38 -7.77 -2.14
CA ALA A 103 11.03 -7.44 -1.71
C ALA A 103 10.04 -7.39 -2.89
N LYS A 104 10.48 -6.96 -4.08
CA LYS A 104 9.66 -6.96 -5.31
C LYS A 104 9.32 -8.36 -5.79
N ASN A 105 10.22 -9.32 -5.57
CA ASN A 105 10.07 -10.70 -6.01
C ASN A 105 9.15 -11.54 -5.10
N ILE A 106 8.62 -10.96 -4.02
CA ILE A 106 7.67 -11.66 -3.14
C ILE A 106 6.32 -11.73 -3.85
N PRO A 107 5.78 -12.95 -4.13
CA PRO A 107 4.50 -13.08 -4.82
C PRO A 107 3.38 -12.47 -3.98
N LEU A 108 2.69 -11.47 -4.55
CA LEU A 108 1.50 -10.87 -3.93
C LEU A 108 0.35 -11.87 -3.90
N GLY A 109 -0.44 -11.86 -2.82
CA GLY A 109 -1.61 -12.74 -2.67
C GLY A 109 -1.31 -14.17 -2.22
N GLN A 110 -0.05 -14.61 -2.20
CA GLN A 110 0.30 -15.91 -1.64
C GLN A 110 0.59 -15.80 -0.14
N LYS A 111 -0.40 -16.18 0.68
CA LYS A 111 -0.16 -16.38 2.11
C LYS A 111 0.80 -17.57 2.26
N ARG A 112 2.02 -17.31 2.77
CA ARG A 112 2.98 -18.37 3.09
C ARG A 112 2.30 -19.47 3.91
N LYS A 113 2.55 -20.73 3.56
CA LYS A 113 2.05 -21.87 4.34
C LYS A 113 2.47 -21.71 5.81
N ARG A 114 1.57 -22.02 6.74
CA ARG A 114 1.85 -21.94 8.17
C ARG A 114 2.94 -22.96 8.51
N GLY A 115 4.06 -22.49 9.07
CA GLY A 115 5.20 -23.34 9.41
C GLY A 115 6.53 -22.60 9.36
N ARG A 116 7.59 -23.28 9.81
CA ARG A 116 8.98 -22.79 9.75
C ARG A 116 9.44 -22.81 8.30
N VAL A 117 9.92 -21.68 7.79
CA VAL A 117 10.58 -21.63 6.48
C VAL A 117 11.84 -22.47 6.50
N ALA A 118 12.10 -23.22 5.42
CA ALA A 118 13.35 -23.93 5.27
C ALA A 118 14.50 -22.90 5.22
N LYS A 119 15.61 -23.16 5.92
CA LYS A 119 16.79 -22.30 5.84
C LYS A 119 17.26 -22.25 4.38
N ALA A 120 17.67 -21.06 3.92
CA ALA A 120 18.24 -20.88 2.59
C ALA A 120 19.42 -21.85 2.40
N LYS A 121 19.40 -22.63 1.32
CA LYS A 121 20.52 -23.49 0.93
C LYS A 121 21.62 -22.60 0.38
N LYS A 122 22.87 -22.79 0.80
CA LYS A 122 24.03 -22.13 0.17
C LYS A 122 24.06 -22.50 -1.31
N ALA A 123 24.34 -21.53 -2.18
CA ALA A 123 24.48 -21.76 -3.61
C ALA A 123 25.56 -22.83 -3.86
N LEU A 124 25.25 -23.83 -4.68
CA LEU A 124 26.20 -24.84 -5.10
C LEU A 124 27.14 -24.18 -6.13
N ILE A 125 28.42 -24.03 -5.79
CA ILE A 125 29.44 -23.62 -6.76
C ILE A 125 29.76 -24.88 -7.57
N VAL A 126 29.30 -24.92 -8.82
CA VAL A 126 29.74 -25.93 -9.79
C VAL A 126 31.10 -25.48 -10.32
N GLN A 127 32.15 -26.23 -10.02
CA GLN A 127 33.48 -26.08 -10.63
C GLN A 127 33.62 -27.06 -11.79
#